data_AF-A0A8W8M2F4-F1
#
_entry.id   AF-A0A8W8M2F4-F1
#
_cell.length_a   1.000
_cell.length_b   1.000
_cell.length_c   1.000
_cell.angle_alpha   90.00
_cell.angle_beta   90.00
_cell.angle_gamma   90.00
#
_symmetry.space_group_name_H-M   'P 1'
#
loop_
_entity.id
_entity.type
_entity.pdbx_description
1 polymer ?
#
loop_
_entity_poly.entity_id
_entity_poly.type
_entity_poly.pdbx_seq_one_letter_code
_entity_poly.pdbx_strand_id
1 'polypeptide(L)'
;MRMAGKQVGNIRQQIDLFGKEDEALGQTPSVLSRPVQRKTLTQGLDQDLTQLEKEINRLTELVRQKTETVSRKSQELYELQYGERRQKTEEELVAEIQLLQSQVERTKEITGVSIQKYSKETDETGKNSHLEVEGSVLGNQFSVQFDVEIPEEENCVAIRNLNLLVEDSILKKLHDPLLQLSDNNALGSFFSLMEQFSRWNIYRQETFHHFTEKYPDIVSTDSDEETVLLLQNPQISESLTLCVMWSFTIDPLCRFHPDLRLKVIVHKQLLEADQENVIKEAPQMFQKMVDLYGIERGIDAMVQLMSGG
;
A
#
# COMPACT_ATOMS: atom_id res chain seq x y z
N MET A 1 44.55 26.53 41.28
CA MET A 1 45.27 26.73 40.01
C MET A 1 44.37 27.47 39.05
N ARG A 2 44.72 28.73 38.73
CA ARG A 2 44.16 29.52 37.62
C ARG A 2 44.96 29.21 36.36
N MET A 3 44.28 29.02 35.23
CA MET A 3 44.72 29.30 33.85
C MET A 3 43.42 29.38 33.01
N ALA A 4 42.99 30.55 32.55
CA ALA A 4 43.25 31.11 31.20
C ALA A 4 42.71 30.17 30.09
N GLY A 5 41.74 30.50 29.23
CA GLY A 5 41.37 31.78 28.63
C GLY A 5 41.42 31.59 27.11
N LYS A 6 40.29 31.72 26.40
CA LYS A 6 40.28 32.04 24.95
C LYS A 6 38.90 32.57 24.55
N GLN A 7 38.88 33.87 24.25
CA GLN A 7 37.80 34.58 23.59
C GLN A 7 37.58 34.01 22.20
N VAL A 8 36.31 33.77 21.83
CA VAL A 8 35.91 33.57 20.44
C VAL A 8 35.41 34.92 19.93
N GLY A 9 36.11 35.43 18.91
CA GLY A 9 35.92 36.75 18.32
C GLY A 9 34.58 36.88 17.60
N ASN A 10 33.95 38.02 17.84
CA ASN A 10 32.71 38.48 17.22
C ASN A 10 33.05 39.03 15.83
N ILE A 11 32.73 38.30 14.76
CA ILE A 11 32.92 38.77 13.37
C ILE A 11 31.65 39.50 12.94
N ARG A 12 31.60 40.81 13.20
CA ARG A 12 30.74 41.73 12.45
C ARG A 12 31.57 42.32 11.32
N GLN A 13 31.42 41.80 10.11
CA GLN A 13 31.89 42.49 8.91
C GLN A 13 30.83 43.54 8.53
N GLN A 14 31.12 44.79 8.89
CA GLN A 14 30.40 45.97 8.43
C GLN A 14 31.05 46.38 7.09
N ILE A 15 30.31 46.27 6.00
CA ILE A 15 30.77 46.67 4.66
C ILE A 15 30.34 48.13 4.47
N ASP A 16 31.30 49.05 4.55
CA ASP A 16 31.15 50.47 4.17
C ASP A 16 31.10 50.58 2.63
N LEU A 17 29.98 51.08 2.09
CA LEU A 17 29.74 51.17 0.63
C LEU A 17 29.71 52.61 0.09
N PHE A 18 30.12 53.62 0.87
CA PHE A 18 30.16 55.00 0.38
C PHE A 18 31.52 55.63 0.62
N GLY A 19 32.31 55.68 -0.45
CA GLY A 19 33.58 56.39 -0.53
C GLY A 19 33.40 57.91 -0.41
N LYS A 20 34.42 58.54 0.16
CA LYS A 20 34.64 59.99 0.23
C LYS A 20 34.92 60.57 -1.15
N GLU A 21 34.46 61.80 -1.40
CA GLU A 21 34.94 62.86 -2.33
C GLU A 21 33.75 63.85 -2.47
N ASP A 22 33.82 65.18 -2.37
CA ASP A 22 34.92 66.12 -2.50
C ASP A 22 34.60 67.47 -1.81
N GLU A 23 35.61 68.04 -1.14
CA GLU A 23 35.77 69.49 -1.00
C GLU A 23 36.46 70.01 -2.26
N ALA A 24 35.81 70.85 -3.07
CA ALA A 24 36.50 71.67 -4.05
C ALA A 24 35.71 72.92 -4.48
N LEU A 25 36.31 74.07 -4.13
CA LEU A 25 36.37 75.32 -4.89
C LEU A 25 35.25 76.36 -4.70
N GLY A 26 35.72 77.52 -4.22
CA GLY A 26 34.98 78.75 -4.08
C GLY A 26 34.99 79.67 -5.31
N GLN A 27 34.18 80.72 -5.15
CA GLN A 27 34.23 82.04 -5.78
C GLN A 27 33.93 82.18 -7.28
N THR A 28 33.22 83.27 -7.55
CA THR A 28 32.52 83.73 -8.76
C THR A 28 33.46 84.15 -9.91
N PRO A 29 32.93 84.31 -11.14
CA PRO A 29 32.52 85.67 -11.52
C PRO A 29 31.23 85.73 -12.37
N SER A 30 30.51 86.81 -12.14
CA SER A 30 29.49 87.39 -13.02
C SER A 30 30.13 87.90 -14.32
N VAL A 31 29.48 87.70 -15.47
CA VAL A 31 29.49 88.62 -16.64
C VAL A 31 28.61 88.09 -17.80
N LEU A 32 27.77 89.01 -18.30
CA LEU A 32 27.16 89.16 -19.63
C LEU A 32 26.05 88.19 -20.13
N SER A 33 24.83 88.70 -20.00
CA SER A 33 23.64 88.36 -20.79
C SER A 33 23.83 88.54 -22.30
N ARG A 34 23.55 87.48 -23.07
CA ARG A 34 22.98 87.56 -24.44
C ARG A 34 21.92 86.47 -24.61
N PRO A 35 20.75 86.75 -25.22
CA PRO A 35 19.67 85.80 -25.31
C PRO A 35 19.90 84.87 -26.52
N VAL A 36 20.16 83.60 -26.25
CA VAL A 36 20.10 82.53 -27.26
C VAL A 36 18.94 81.62 -26.91
N GLN A 37 18.17 81.25 -27.93
CA GLN A 37 16.86 80.61 -27.92
C GLN A 37 16.73 79.47 -26.87
N ARG A 38 16.18 79.80 -25.70
CA ARG A 38 16.03 78.86 -24.56
C ARG A 38 14.76 78.02 -24.58
N LYS A 39 13.82 78.27 -25.50
CA LYS A 39 12.48 77.67 -25.43
C LYS A 39 12.38 76.22 -25.94
N THR A 40 13.32 75.75 -26.75
CA THR A 40 13.28 74.38 -27.32
C THR A 40 14.18 73.37 -26.64
N LEU A 41 15.23 73.79 -25.91
CA LEU A 41 16.11 72.84 -25.19
C LEU A 41 15.52 72.36 -23.86
N THR A 42 14.76 73.21 -23.15
CA THR A 42 14.19 72.88 -21.83
C THR A 42 13.05 71.87 -21.92
N GLN A 43 12.28 71.87 -23.00
CA GLN A 43 11.16 70.93 -23.16
C GLN A 43 11.59 69.48 -23.44
N GLY A 44 12.70 69.28 -24.17
CA GLY A 44 13.25 67.93 -24.40
C GLY A 44 13.87 67.34 -23.14
N LEU A 45 14.60 68.16 -22.37
CA LEU A 45 15.20 67.75 -21.10
C LEU A 45 14.14 67.43 -20.03
N ASP A 46 13.04 68.17 -19.96
CA ASP A 46 11.94 67.89 -19.03
C ASP A 46 11.19 66.59 -19.39
N GLN A 47 11.10 66.27 -20.70
CA GLN A 47 10.52 65.01 -21.17
C GLN A 47 11.42 63.80 -20.88
N ASP A 48 12.73 63.95 -21.06
CA ASP A 48 13.70 62.91 -20.74
C ASP A 48 13.79 62.67 -19.22
N LEU A 49 13.74 63.73 -18.41
CA LEU A 49 13.68 63.64 -16.95
C LEU A 49 12.41 62.91 -16.48
N THR A 50 11.25 63.25 -17.04
CA THR A 50 10.00 62.55 -16.68
C THR A 50 9.95 61.10 -17.15
N GLN A 51 10.62 60.75 -18.27
CA GLN A 51 10.78 59.36 -18.68
C GLN A 51 11.73 58.59 -17.76
N LEU A 52 12.85 59.20 -17.37
CA LEU A 52 13.81 58.61 -16.44
C LEU A 52 13.19 58.39 -15.06
N GLU A 53 12.41 59.34 -14.54
CA GLU A 53 11.69 59.18 -13.27
C GLU A 53 10.68 58.03 -13.32
N LYS A 54 9.98 57.86 -14.44
CA LYS A 54 9.08 56.71 -14.63
C LYS A 54 9.84 55.39 -14.66
N GLU A 55 10.98 55.32 -15.33
CA GLU A 55 11.78 54.10 -15.39
C GLU A 55 12.44 53.79 -14.04
N ILE A 56 12.92 54.80 -13.31
CA ILE A 56 13.44 54.63 -11.95
C ILE A 56 12.35 54.07 -11.03
N ASN A 57 11.13 54.61 -11.08
CA ASN A 57 10.02 54.11 -10.28
C ASN A 57 9.66 52.67 -10.65
N ARG A 58 9.63 52.35 -11.94
CA ARG A 58 9.37 50.99 -12.45
C ARG A 58 10.45 50.00 -12.00
N LEU A 59 11.72 50.38 -12.12
CA LEU A 59 12.85 49.54 -11.70
C LEU A 59 12.90 49.38 -10.18
N THR A 60 12.59 50.42 -9.43
CA THR A 60 12.52 50.36 -7.96
C THR A 60 11.46 49.36 -7.51
N GLU A 61 10.28 49.38 -8.13
CA GLU A 61 9.21 48.43 -7.83
C GLU A 61 9.59 46.99 -8.26
N LEU A 62 10.26 46.83 -9.40
CA LEU A 62 10.73 45.52 -9.86
C LEU A 62 11.80 44.94 -8.92
N VAL A 63 12.71 45.78 -8.43
CA VAL A 63 13.73 45.39 -7.45
C VAL A 63 13.08 45.01 -6.13
N ARG A 64 12.07 45.76 -5.66
CA ARG A 64 11.31 45.42 -4.46
C ARG A 64 10.66 44.03 -4.57
N GLN A 65 9.94 43.77 -5.66
CA GLN A 65 9.28 42.47 -5.89
C GLN A 65 10.28 41.31 -6.01
N LYS A 66 11.40 41.52 -6.69
CA LYS A 66 12.45 40.50 -6.78
C LYS A 66 13.13 40.26 -5.43
N THR A 67 13.34 41.31 -4.64
CA THR A 67 13.92 41.21 -3.29
C THR A 67 12.99 40.42 -2.37
N GLU A 68 11.69 40.69 -2.40
CA GLU A 68 10.68 39.92 -1.65
C GLU A 68 10.64 38.44 -2.07
N THR A 69 10.73 38.19 -3.38
CA THR A 69 10.77 36.82 -3.92
C THR A 69 12.03 36.07 -3.49
N VAL A 70 13.19 36.73 -3.52
CA VAL A 70 14.46 36.15 -3.10
C VAL A 70 14.46 35.90 -1.59
N SER A 71 13.96 36.84 -0.78
CA SER A 71 13.82 36.67 0.67
C SER A 71 12.93 35.47 1.00
N ARG A 72 11.76 35.35 0.36
CA ARG A 72 10.85 34.21 0.54
C ARG A 72 11.52 32.89 0.17
N LYS A 73 12.16 32.82 -1.00
CA LYS A 73 12.87 31.60 -1.44
C LYS A 73 14.07 31.28 -0.55
N SER A 74 14.77 32.28 -0.02
CA SER A 74 15.88 32.07 0.91
C SER A 74 15.39 31.52 2.24
N GLN A 75 14.21 31.94 2.70
CA GLN A 75 13.57 31.42 3.90
C GLN A 75 13.08 29.98 3.68
N GLU A 76 12.46 29.69 2.53
CA GLU A 76 12.08 28.31 2.15
C GLU A 76 13.31 27.38 2.07
N LEU A 77 14.42 27.85 1.49
CA LEU A 77 15.68 27.09 1.44
C LEU A 77 16.29 26.89 2.84
N TYR A 78 16.20 27.89 3.71
CA TYR A 78 16.67 27.78 5.09
C TYR A 78 15.84 26.77 5.89
N GLU A 79 14.52 26.73 5.70
CA GLU A 79 13.63 25.74 6.31
C GLU A 79 13.88 24.33 5.76
N LEU A 80 14.19 24.18 4.47
CA LEU A 80 14.56 22.90 3.87
C LEU A 80 15.95 22.39 4.30
N GLN A 81 16.92 23.30 4.51
CA GLN A 81 18.33 22.97 4.78
C GLN A 81 18.64 22.89 6.28
N TYR A 82 17.97 23.68 7.11
CA TYR A 82 18.21 23.82 8.54
C TYR A 82 16.94 23.67 9.39
N GLY A 83 15.84 23.18 8.80
CA GLY A 83 14.72 22.65 9.55
C GLY A 83 15.18 21.43 10.33
N GLU A 84 15.81 21.64 11.49
CA GLU A 84 15.64 20.75 12.64
C GLU A 84 14.16 20.38 12.64
N ARG A 85 13.84 19.07 12.61
CA ARG A 85 12.46 18.59 12.63
C ARG A 85 11.71 19.44 13.65
N ARG A 86 10.86 20.35 13.17
CA ARG A 86 10.04 21.15 14.06
C ARG A 86 9.36 20.14 14.97
N GLN A 87 9.56 20.27 16.28
CA GLN A 87 8.87 19.39 17.21
C GLN A 87 7.40 19.57 16.91
N LYS A 88 6.77 18.48 16.47
CA LYS A 88 5.35 18.47 16.17
C LYS A 88 4.63 18.91 17.44
N THR A 89 3.69 19.83 17.29
CA THR A 89 2.84 20.22 18.42
C THR A 89 2.06 18.98 18.89
N GLU A 90 1.57 19.02 20.13
CA GLU A 90 0.72 17.93 20.65
C GLU A 90 -0.50 17.69 19.74
N GLU A 91 -1.10 18.76 19.22
CA GLU A 91 -2.20 18.69 18.25
C GLU A 91 -1.79 18.02 16.94
N GLU A 92 -0.61 18.33 16.40
CA GLU A 92 -0.06 17.71 15.19
C GLU A 92 0.23 16.21 15.40
N LEU A 93 0.75 15.84 16.58
CA LEU A 93 0.99 14.44 16.96
C LEU A 93 -0.32 13.66 17.11
N VAL A 94 -1.34 14.25 17.75
CA VAL A 94 -2.65 13.62 17.90
C VAL A 94 -3.32 13.42 16.53
N ALA A 95 -3.27 14.42 15.66
CA ALA A 95 -3.79 14.32 14.30
C ALA A 95 -3.07 13.23 13.49
N GLU A 96 -1.75 13.10 13.65
CA GLU A 96 -0.97 12.05 13.00
C GLU A 96 -1.29 10.65 13.54
N ILE A 97 -1.45 10.49 14.85
CA ILE A 97 -1.87 9.22 15.45
C ILE A 97 -3.24 8.81 14.90
N GLN A 98 -4.21 9.73 14.85
CA GLN A 98 -5.54 9.47 14.28
C GLN A 98 -5.46 9.07 12.81
N LEU A 99 -4.61 9.76 12.03
CA LEU A 99 -4.38 9.41 10.62
C LEU A 99 -3.77 8.01 10.47
N LEU A 100 -2.74 7.68 11.25
CA LEU A 100 -2.09 6.38 11.22
C LEU A 100 -3.04 5.26 11.65
N GLN A 101 -3.85 5.50 12.69
CA GLN A 101 -4.89 4.57 13.13
C GLN A 101 -5.92 4.32 12.02
N SER A 102 -6.39 5.38 11.35
CA SER A 102 -7.29 5.26 10.19
C SER A 102 -6.64 4.48 9.04
N GLN A 103 -5.36 4.70 8.77
CA GLN A 103 -4.63 3.96 7.73
C GLN A 103 -4.47 2.48 8.08
N VAL A 104 -4.20 2.15 9.35
CA VAL A 104 -4.10 0.77 9.82
C VAL A 104 -5.44 0.06 9.68
N GLU A 105 -6.55 0.66 10.15
CA GLU A 105 -7.88 0.05 10.00
C GLU A 105 -8.27 -0.10 8.54
N ARG A 106 -8.02 0.91 7.70
CA ARG A 106 -8.26 0.79 6.26
C ARG A 106 -7.43 -0.33 5.62
N THR A 107 -6.17 -0.49 6.02
CA THR A 107 -5.31 -1.56 5.51
C THR A 107 -5.85 -2.93 5.92
N LYS A 108 -6.32 -3.06 7.16
CA LYS A 108 -6.98 -4.25 7.68
C LYS A 108 -8.29 -4.56 6.97
N GLU A 109 -9.12 -3.55 6.67
CA GLU A 109 -10.35 -3.73 5.88
C GLU A 109 -10.06 -4.23 4.46
N ILE A 110 -9.01 -3.72 3.82
CA ILE A 110 -8.66 -4.07 2.44
C ILE A 110 -7.99 -5.45 2.35
N THR A 111 -7.08 -5.75 3.27
CA THR A 111 -6.21 -6.93 3.19
C THR A 111 -6.63 -8.07 4.12
N GLY A 112 -7.50 -7.78 5.08
CA GLY A 112 -7.84 -8.70 6.17
C GLY A 112 -6.71 -8.97 7.15
N VAL A 113 -5.55 -8.31 7.01
CA VAL A 113 -4.38 -8.49 7.88
C VAL A 113 -4.52 -7.66 9.14
N SER A 114 -4.41 -8.32 10.29
CA SER A 114 -4.41 -7.68 11.61
C SER A 114 -3.14 -8.07 12.36
N ILE A 115 -2.27 -7.10 12.62
CA ILE A 115 -1.05 -7.32 13.42
C ILE A 115 -1.42 -7.18 14.90
N GLN A 116 -1.09 -8.19 15.69
CA GLN A 116 -1.39 -8.24 17.13
C GLN A 116 -0.15 -8.02 17.98
N LYS A 117 0.99 -8.60 17.57
CA LYS A 117 2.28 -8.44 18.22
C LYS A 117 3.35 -8.10 17.19
N TYR A 118 4.23 -7.19 17.56
CA TYR A 118 5.37 -6.77 16.77
C TYR A 118 6.58 -6.61 17.70
N SER A 119 7.68 -7.25 17.36
CA SER A 119 8.98 -7.06 17.99
C SER A 119 10.03 -6.75 16.94
N LYS A 120 10.95 -5.86 17.28
CA LYS A 120 12.10 -5.51 16.44
C LYS A 120 13.32 -5.39 17.33
N GLU A 121 14.32 -6.22 17.06
CA GLU A 121 15.63 -6.16 17.68
C GLU A 121 16.62 -5.66 16.62
N THR A 122 17.27 -4.54 16.89
CA THR A 122 18.24 -3.94 15.96
C THR A 122 19.64 -4.14 16.51
N ASP A 123 20.58 -4.49 15.64
CA ASP A 123 21.98 -4.63 16.00
C ASP A 123 22.63 -3.28 16.38
N GLU A 124 23.82 -3.33 16.99
CA GLU A 124 24.57 -2.13 17.39
C GLU A 124 24.91 -1.21 16.20
N THR A 125 24.95 -1.77 14.98
CA THR A 125 25.27 -1.02 13.76
C THR A 125 24.05 -0.32 13.17
N GLY A 126 22.83 -0.66 13.60
CA GLY A 126 21.59 -0.11 13.08
C GLY A 126 21.20 -0.64 11.69
N LYS A 127 21.97 -1.58 11.12
CA LYS A 127 21.85 -2.04 9.73
C LYS A 127 21.07 -3.34 9.60
N ASN A 128 21.14 -4.19 10.63
CA ASN A 128 20.46 -5.47 10.65
C ASN A 128 19.40 -5.46 11.74
N SER A 129 18.19 -5.91 11.41
CA SER A 129 17.09 -6.00 12.35
C SER A 129 16.45 -7.37 12.28
N HIS A 130 16.30 -8.03 13.42
CA HIS A 130 15.44 -9.20 13.57
C HIS A 130 14.01 -8.74 13.87
N LEU A 131 13.05 -9.19 13.08
CA LEU A 131 11.63 -8.86 13.24
C LEU A 131 10.84 -10.13 13.56
N GLU A 132 9.94 -10.00 14.53
CA GLU A 132 8.91 -10.99 14.83
C GLU A 132 7.54 -10.31 14.73
N VAL A 133 6.65 -10.87 13.92
CA VAL A 133 5.31 -10.34 13.68
C VAL A 133 4.30 -11.46 13.87
N GLU A 134 3.36 -11.25 14.78
CA GLU A 134 2.23 -12.16 15.00
C GLU A 134 0.93 -11.43 14.69
N GLY A 135 -0.01 -12.14 14.10
CA GLY A 135 -1.27 -11.56 13.68
C GLY A 135 -2.21 -12.57 13.06
N SER A 136 -3.20 -12.06 12.34
CA SER A 136 -4.13 -12.88 11.59
C SER A 136 -4.42 -12.33 10.19
N VAL A 137 -4.77 -13.22 9.26
CA VAL A 137 -5.25 -12.86 7.92
C VAL A 137 -6.65 -13.45 7.74
N LEU A 138 -7.66 -12.59 7.73
CA LEU A 138 -9.08 -12.98 7.61
C LEU A 138 -9.47 -14.08 8.63
N GLY A 139 -8.96 -13.96 9.86
CA GLY A 139 -9.24 -14.89 10.97
C GLY A 139 -8.18 -15.97 11.22
N ASN A 140 -7.38 -16.33 10.21
CA ASN A 140 -6.32 -17.35 10.33
C ASN A 140 -5.06 -16.78 10.99
N GLN A 141 -4.59 -17.39 12.08
CA GLN A 141 -3.42 -16.89 12.82
C GLN A 141 -2.10 -17.19 12.11
N PHE A 142 -1.13 -16.30 12.28
CA PHE A 142 0.25 -16.48 11.83
C PHE A 142 1.27 -15.90 12.82
N SER A 143 2.47 -16.45 12.79
CA SER A 143 3.68 -15.85 13.35
C SER A 143 4.81 -15.94 12.33
N VAL A 144 5.47 -14.82 12.08
CA VAL A 144 6.52 -14.70 11.06
C VAL A 144 7.73 -14.04 11.68
N GLN A 145 8.88 -14.67 11.50
CA GLN A 145 10.18 -14.18 11.97
C GLN A 145 11.13 -14.04 10.78
N PHE A 146 11.84 -12.91 10.68
CA PHE A 146 12.77 -12.68 9.57
C PHE A 146 13.78 -11.60 9.91
N ASP A 147 14.92 -11.64 9.23
CA ASP A 147 15.96 -10.63 9.31
C ASP A 147 15.84 -9.65 8.16
N VAL A 148 16.03 -8.37 8.48
CA VAL A 148 16.04 -7.26 7.53
C VAL A 148 17.43 -6.66 7.51
N GLU A 149 18.07 -6.69 6.34
CA GLU A 149 19.35 -6.05 6.09
C GLU A 149 19.12 -4.81 5.20
N ILE A 150 19.56 -3.64 5.67
CA ILE A 150 19.51 -2.38 4.91
C ILE A 150 20.93 -2.09 4.39
N PRO A 151 21.22 -2.34 3.10
CA PRO A 151 22.54 -2.07 2.54
C PRO A 151 22.80 -0.55 2.40
N GLU A 152 24.07 -0.14 2.47
CA GLU A 152 24.48 1.27 2.43
C GLU A 152 24.42 1.89 1.02
N GLU A 153 24.54 1.07 -0.03
CA GLU A 153 24.70 1.53 -1.41
C GLU A 153 23.50 1.19 -2.32
N GLU A 154 22.58 0.33 -1.87
CA GLU A 154 21.41 -0.08 -2.64
C GLU A 154 20.12 0.28 -1.90
N ASN A 155 19.15 0.89 -2.59
CA ASN A 155 17.81 1.16 -2.07
C ASN A 155 16.96 -0.12 -1.88
N CYS A 156 17.58 -1.30 -1.82
CA CYS A 156 16.91 -2.58 -1.77
C CYS A 156 17.12 -3.22 -0.39
N VAL A 157 16.05 -3.26 0.39
CA VAL A 157 16.01 -3.97 1.66
C VAL A 157 15.99 -5.48 1.38
N ALA A 158 16.93 -6.24 1.96
CA ALA A 158 16.99 -7.68 1.82
C ALA A 158 16.32 -8.38 3.01
N ILE A 159 15.49 -9.38 2.73
CA ILE A 159 14.85 -10.25 3.73
C ILE A 159 15.62 -11.56 3.77
N ARG A 160 15.98 -12.02 4.97
CA ARG A 160 16.66 -13.31 5.20
C ARG A 160 16.04 -14.09 6.35
N ASN A 161 16.38 -15.38 6.42
CA ASN A 161 16.01 -16.28 7.50
C ASN A 161 14.50 -16.26 7.81
N LEU A 162 13.68 -16.23 6.75
CA LEU A 162 12.23 -16.20 6.89
C LEU A 162 11.73 -17.51 7.50
N ASN A 163 11.23 -17.44 8.73
CA ASN A 163 10.58 -18.52 9.44
C ASN A 163 9.07 -18.24 9.54
N LEU A 164 8.26 -19.25 9.18
CA LEU A 164 6.81 -19.13 9.08
C LEU A 164 6.15 -20.14 10.02
N LEU A 165 5.28 -19.65 10.90
CA LEU A 165 4.44 -20.46 11.79
C LEU A 165 2.98 -20.13 11.53
N VAL A 166 2.16 -21.16 11.32
CA VAL A 166 0.72 -21.08 11.09
C VAL A 166 0.01 -22.19 11.85
N GLU A 167 -1.32 -22.14 11.91
CA GLU A 167 -2.14 -23.20 12.51
C GLU A 167 -1.94 -24.57 11.83
N ASP A 168 -1.99 -25.66 12.60
CA ASP A 168 -1.81 -27.04 12.10
C ASP A 168 -2.79 -27.41 10.99
N SER A 169 -4.01 -26.88 11.05
CA SER A 169 -5.06 -27.07 10.03
C SER A 169 -4.66 -26.52 8.67
N ILE A 170 -3.93 -25.40 8.65
CA ILE A 170 -3.40 -24.73 7.47
C ILE A 170 -2.12 -25.43 7.03
N LEU A 171 -1.24 -25.75 7.97
CA LEU A 171 0.02 -26.45 7.68
C LEU A 171 -0.23 -27.77 6.95
N LYS A 172 -1.22 -28.57 7.36
CA LYS A 172 -1.61 -29.81 6.67
C LYS A 172 -2.00 -29.60 5.20
N LYS A 173 -2.55 -28.43 4.86
CA LYS A 173 -3.05 -28.11 3.51
C LYS A 173 -2.01 -27.39 2.64
N LEU A 174 -1.13 -26.59 3.27
CA LEU A 174 -0.19 -25.69 2.59
C LEU A 174 1.28 -25.96 2.91
N HIS A 175 1.61 -27.15 3.42
CA HIS A 175 2.97 -27.52 3.83
C HIS A 175 4.03 -27.18 2.76
N ASP A 176 3.88 -27.73 1.55
CA ASP A 176 4.90 -27.59 0.50
C ASP A 176 5.04 -26.13 0.00
N PRO A 177 3.95 -25.39 -0.27
CA PRO A 177 4.04 -23.95 -0.57
C PRO A 177 4.70 -23.14 0.54
N LEU A 178 4.35 -23.37 1.81
CA LEU A 178 4.91 -22.61 2.93
C LEU A 178 6.42 -22.85 3.09
N LEU A 179 6.86 -24.09 2.91
CA LEU A 179 8.28 -24.44 2.93
C LEU A 179 9.04 -23.72 1.81
N GLN A 180 8.52 -23.74 0.58
CA GLN A 180 9.13 -23.04 -0.56
C GLN A 180 9.21 -21.52 -0.33
N LEU A 181 8.20 -20.92 0.30
CA LEU A 181 8.20 -19.48 0.58
C LEU A 181 9.23 -19.09 1.64
N SER A 182 9.38 -19.93 2.67
CA SER A 182 10.41 -19.78 3.70
C SER A 182 11.82 -19.88 3.08
N ASP A 183 12.08 -20.92 2.27
CA ASP A 183 13.36 -21.12 1.59
C ASP A 183 13.74 -19.97 0.66
N ASN A 184 12.75 -19.37 -0.03
CA ASN A 184 12.96 -18.26 -0.96
C ASN A 184 12.89 -16.88 -0.30
N ASN A 185 12.71 -16.78 1.03
CA ASN A 185 12.50 -15.53 1.77
C ASN A 185 11.36 -14.65 1.19
N ALA A 186 10.32 -15.28 0.66
CA ALA A 186 9.26 -14.62 -0.11
C ALA A 186 8.11 -14.13 0.78
N LEU A 187 8.39 -13.17 1.66
CA LEU A 187 7.43 -12.65 2.66
C LEU A 187 6.12 -12.11 2.04
N GLY A 188 6.21 -11.34 0.95
CA GLY A 188 5.01 -10.80 0.29
C GLY A 188 4.10 -11.89 -0.30
N SER A 189 4.71 -12.94 -0.84
CA SER A 189 4.00 -14.10 -1.37
C SER A 189 3.33 -14.92 -0.27
N PHE A 190 3.92 -14.97 0.94
CA PHE A 190 3.27 -15.57 2.11
C PHE A 190 1.95 -14.88 2.45
N PHE A 191 1.93 -13.55 2.58
CA PHE A 191 0.68 -12.83 2.85
C PHE A 191 -0.34 -13.00 1.73
N SER A 192 0.12 -13.01 0.47
CA SER A 192 -0.74 -13.23 -0.69
C SER A 192 -1.33 -14.65 -0.71
N LEU A 193 -0.56 -15.66 -0.30
CA LEU A 193 -1.01 -17.05 -0.18
C LEU A 193 -2.05 -17.18 0.94
N MET A 194 -1.76 -16.64 2.12
CA MET A 194 -2.64 -16.68 3.29
C MET A 194 -3.97 -15.98 3.01
N GLU A 195 -3.93 -14.77 2.42
CA GLU A 195 -5.14 -14.02 2.07
C GLU A 195 -6.04 -14.81 1.10
N GLN A 196 -5.46 -15.33 0.02
CA GLN A 196 -6.21 -16.12 -0.95
C GLN A 196 -6.76 -17.40 -0.34
N PHE A 197 -5.96 -18.13 0.44
CA PHE A 197 -6.41 -19.34 1.13
C PHE A 197 -7.60 -19.05 2.03
N SER A 198 -7.49 -18.03 2.89
CA SER A 198 -8.57 -17.63 3.80
C SER A 198 -9.83 -17.26 3.03
N ARG A 199 -9.70 -16.41 1.99
CA ARG A 199 -10.85 -15.94 1.20
C ARG A 199 -11.54 -17.06 0.44
N TRP A 200 -10.80 -17.96 -0.17
CA TRP A 200 -11.37 -19.14 -0.84
C TRP A 200 -12.04 -20.11 0.15
N ASN A 201 -11.47 -20.26 1.34
CA ASN A 201 -12.05 -21.11 2.38
C ASN A 201 -13.38 -20.53 2.90
N ILE A 202 -13.42 -19.21 3.14
CA ILE A 202 -14.65 -18.48 3.51
C ILE A 202 -15.70 -18.65 2.41
N TYR A 203 -15.33 -18.41 1.14
CA TYR A 203 -16.26 -18.53 0.02
C TYR A 203 -16.83 -19.96 -0.10
N ARG A 204 -16.02 -21.00 0.09
CA ARG A 204 -16.50 -22.39 0.12
C ARG A 204 -17.49 -22.61 1.26
N GLN A 205 -17.16 -22.19 2.47
CA GLN A 205 -18.01 -22.34 3.65
C GLN A 205 -19.36 -21.63 3.47
N GLU A 206 -19.34 -20.38 3.00
CA GLU A 206 -20.56 -19.62 2.71
C GLU A 206 -21.41 -20.27 1.61
N THR A 207 -20.77 -20.78 0.54
CA THR A 207 -21.46 -21.49 -0.54
C THR A 207 -22.12 -22.78 -0.03
N PHE A 208 -21.40 -23.60 0.73
CA PHE A 208 -21.94 -24.84 1.28
C PHE A 208 -23.07 -24.57 2.27
N HIS A 209 -22.90 -23.56 3.12
CA HIS A 209 -23.94 -23.12 4.04
C HIS A 209 -25.20 -22.69 3.28
N HIS A 210 -25.06 -21.85 2.24
CA HIS A 210 -26.17 -21.41 1.40
C HIS A 210 -26.99 -22.59 0.84
N PHE A 211 -26.34 -23.61 0.26
CA PHE A 211 -27.04 -24.76 -0.30
C PHE A 211 -27.67 -25.65 0.78
N THR A 212 -26.99 -25.80 1.92
CA THR A 212 -27.53 -26.58 3.06
C THR A 212 -28.78 -25.90 3.64
N GLU A 213 -28.80 -24.57 3.74
CA GLU A 213 -29.99 -23.82 4.19
C GLU A 213 -31.11 -23.80 3.16
N LYS A 214 -30.77 -23.68 1.88
CA LYS A 214 -31.76 -23.59 0.78
C LYS A 214 -32.42 -24.93 0.49
N TYR A 215 -31.70 -26.04 0.67
CA TYR A 215 -32.16 -27.40 0.33
C TYR A 215 -31.82 -28.42 1.43
N PRO A 216 -32.33 -28.23 2.67
CA PRO A 216 -31.93 -29.03 3.83
C PRO A 216 -32.29 -30.52 3.72
N ASP A 217 -33.30 -30.86 2.90
CA ASP A 217 -33.71 -32.26 2.71
C ASP A 217 -32.80 -33.03 1.74
N ILE A 218 -32.00 -32.30 0.94
CA ILE A 218 -31.18 -32.89 -0.15
C ILE A 218 -29.70 -32.66 0.09
N VAL A 219 -29.33 -31.53 0.67
CA VAL A 219 -27.96 -31.07 0.81
C VAL A 219 -27.51 -31.19 2.25
N SER A 220 -26.39 -31.85 2.46
CA SER A 220 -25.68 -31.86 3.73
C SER A 220 -24.17 -31.71 3.51
N THR A 221 -23.43 -31.42 4.57
CA THR A 221 -21.96 -31.40 4.54
C THR A 221 -21.43 -32.66 5.23
N ASP A 222 -20.30 -33.16 4.74
CA ASP A 222 -19.60 -34.23 5.45
C ASP A 222 -19.04 -33.68 6.77
N SER A 223 -19.33 -34.37 7.88
CA SER A 223 -18.89 -33.94 9.22
C SER A 223 -17.38 -34.02 9.40
N ASP A 224 -16.72 -34.89 8.65
CA ASP A 224 -15.30 -35.17 8.81
C ASP A 224 -14.44 -34.28 7.89
N GLU A 225 -15.02 -33.82 6.78
CA GLU A 225 -14.36 -33.00 5.77
C GLU A 225 -15.27 -31.83 5.34
N GLU A 226 -15.06 -30.63 5.90
CA GLU A 226 -15.69 -29.35 5.46
C GLU A 226 -15.34 -28.93 4.00
N THR A 227 -14.88 -29.89 3.21
CA THR A 227 -14.53 -29.79 1.80
C THR A 227 -15.48 -30.58 0.90
N VAL A 228 -16.42 -31.33 1.47
CA VAL A 228 -17.35 -32.18 0.73
C VAL A 228 -18.81 -31.77 0.99
N LEU A 229 -19.55 -31.52 -0.08
CA LEU A 229 -20.99 -31.33 -0.07
C LEU A 229 -21.67 -32.62 -0.58
N LEU A 230 -22.61 -33.14 0.19
CA LEU A 230 -23.35 -34.36 -0.09
C LEU A 230 -24.74 -33.99 -0.62
N LEU A 231 -25.14 -34.61 -1.73
CA LEU A 231 -26.46 -34.48 -2.34
C LEU A 231 -27.15 -35.84 -2.32
N GLN A 232 -28.23 -35.94 -1.55
CA GLN A 232 -28.97 -37.17 -1.30
C GLN A 232 -30.46 -36.90 -1.36
N ASN A 233 -31.16 -37.48 -2.34
CA ASN A 233 -32.61 -37.41 -2.35
C ASN A 233 -33.16 -38.44 -1.35
N PRO A 234 -33.99 -38.05 -0.36
CA PRO A 234 -34.54 -38.95 0.66
C PRO A 234 -35.26 -40.18 0.10
N GLN A 235 -35.82 -40.09 -1.11
CA GLN A 235 -36.55 -41.19 -1.76
C GLN A 235 -35.64 -42.27 -2.36
N ILE A 236 -34.38 -41.93 -2.66
CA ILE A 236 -33.41 -42.82 -3.33
C ILE A 236 -32.03 -42.80 -2.68
N SER A 237 -31.92 -42.29 -1.44
CA SER A 237 -30.65 -42.04 -0.75
C SER A 237 -29.80 -43.30 -0.56
N GLU A 238 -30.44 -44.48 -0.41
CA GLU A 238 -29.77 -45.77 -0.33
C GLU A 238 -29.19 -46.24 -1.69
N SER A 239 -29.64 -45.65 -2.80
CA SER A 239 -29.27 -46.06 -4.16
C SER A 239 -28.35 -45.07 -4.87
N LEU A 240 -28.38 -43.79 -4.52
CA LEU A 240 -27.58 -42.74 -5.17
C LEU A 240 -27.21 -41.62 -4.18
N THR A 241 -25.93 -41.27 -4.16
CA THR A 241 -25.40 -40.08 -3.48
C THR A 241 -24.41 -39.39 -4.41
N LEU A 242 -24.54 -38.08 -4.57
CA LEU A 242 -23.54 -37.28 -5.26
C LEU A 242 -22.70 -36.53 -4.22
N CYS A 243 -21.37 -36.56 -4.37
CA CYS A 243 -20.45 -35.86 -3.50
C CYS A 243 -19.71 -34.81 -4.32
N VAL A 244 -19.93 -33.53 -4.03
CA VAL A 244 -19.15 -32.42 -4.60
C VAL A 244 -17.96 -32.19 -3.69
N MET A 245 -16.78 -32.57 -4.17
CA MET A 245 -15.50 -32.36 -3.48
C MET A 245 -14.90 -31.05 -3.97
N TRP A 246 -14.61 -30.13 -3.06
CA TRP A 246 -14.04 -28.82 -3.39
C TRP A 246 -12.65 -28.67 -2.78
N SER A 247 -11.66 -28.84 -3.64
CA SER A 247 -10.24 -28.69 -3.34
C SER A 247 -9.65 -27.45 -4.03
N PHE A 248 -8.39 -27.16 -3.76
CA PHE A 248 -7.68 -26.08 -4.42
C PHE A 248 -6.36 -26.58 -4.96
N THR A 249 -6.01 -26.10 -6.16
CA THR A 249 -4.68 -26.25 -6.72
C THR A 249 -3.96 -24.92 -6.63
N ILE A 250 -2.65 -24.98 -6.38
CA ILE A 250 -1.81 -23.80 -6.21
C ILE A 250 -0.83 -23.79 -7.38
N ASP A 251 -0.80 -22.69 -8.13
CA ASP A 251 0.14 -22.52 -9.22
C ASP A 251 1.54 -22.09 -8.70
N PRO A 252 2.59 -22.10 -9.55
CA PRO A 252 3.92 -21.66 -9.16
C PRO A 252 4.00 -20.19 -8.70
N LEU A 253 2.98 -19.38 -8.98
CA LEU A 253 2.86 -17.99 -8.56
C LEU A 253 2.05 -17.85 -7.26
N CYS A 254 1.81 -18.96 -6.56
CA CYS A 254 1.01 -19.04 -5.33
C CYS A 254 -0.43 -18.55 -5.50
N ARG A 255 -1.01 -18.73 -6.69
CA ARG A 255 -2.41 -18.42 -6.97
C ARG A 255 -3.27 -19.67 -6.78
N PHE A 256 -4.39 -19.47 -6.08
CA PHE A 256 -5.37 -20.52 -5.84
C PHE A 256 -6.32 -20.66 -7.02
N HIS A 257 -6.49 -21.90 -7.48
CA HIS A 257 -7.47 -22.28 -8.46
C HIS A 257 -8.42 -23.32 -7.83
N PRO A 258 -9.72 -23.02 -7.72
CA PRO A 258 -10.69 -23.97 -7.21
C PRO A 258 -10.78 -25.18 -8.15
N ASP A 259 -10.69 -26.38 -7.58
CA ASP A 259 -10.87 -27.65 -8.28
C ASP A 259 -12.05 -28.39 -7.63
N LEU A 260 -13.20 -28.33 -8.32
CA LEU A 260 -14.43 -28.99 -7.91
C LEU A 260 -14.62 -30.27 -8.70
N ARG A 261 -14.83 -31.37 -7.99
CA ARG A 261 -15.04 -32.68 -8.61
C ARG A 261 -16.30 -33.32 -8.06
N LEU A 262 -17.08 -33.91 -8.96
CA LEU A 262 -18.23 -34.72 -8.57
C LEU A 262 -17.82 -36.20 -8.48
N LYS A 263 -18.05 -36.80 -7.33
CA LYS A 263 -17.98 -38.26 -7.15
C LYS A 263 -19.40 -38.79 -7.01
N VAL A 264 -19.69 -39.84 -7.76
CA VAL A 264 -21.02 -40.49 -7.76
C VAL A 264 -20.90 -41.81 -7.02
N ILE A 265 -21.67 -41.96 -5.95
CA ILE A 265 -21.81 -43.20 -5.19
C ILE A 265 -23.16 -43.78 -5.57
N VAL A 266 -23.16 -44.90 -6.28
CA VAL A 266 -24.38 -45.49 -6.85
C VAL A 266 -24.42 -46.99 -6.61
N HIS A 267 -25.60 -47.52 -6.28
CA HIS A 267 -25.81 -48.95 -6.15
C HIS A 267 -25.83 -49.62 -7.54
N LYS A 268 -25.23 -50.82 -7.65
CA LYS A 268 -24.98 -51.48 -8.94
C LYS A 268 -26.24 -51.67 -9.80
N GLN A 269 -27.37 -51.97 -9.16
CA GLN A 269 -28.66 -52.18 -9.84
C GLN A 269 -29.16 -50.91 -10.54
N LEU A 270 -28.96 -49.74 -9.93
CA LEU A 270 -29.35 -48.45 -10.50
C LEU A 270 -28.44 -48.07 -11.67
N LEU A 271 -27.15 -48.40 -11.58
CA LEU A 271 -26.20 -48.19 -12.67
C LEU A 271 -26.51 -49.07 -13.89
N GLU A 272 -26.95 -50.32 -13.68
CA GLU A 272 -27.36 -51.22 -14.78
C GLU A 272 -28.68 -50.79 -15.43
N ALA A 273 -29.53 -50.07 -14.70
CA ALA A 273 -30.78 -49.50 -15.21
C ALA A 273 -30.57 -48.19 -16.00
N ASP A 274 -29.40 -47.56 -15.90
CA ASP A 274 -29.06 -46.31 -16.57
C ASP A 274 -28.71 -46.54 -18.06
N GLN A 275 -29.74 -46.68 -18.89
CA GLN A 275 -29.59 -46.92 -20.33
C GLN A 275 -28.96 -45.72 -21.07
N GLU A 276 -29.09 -44.51 -20.51
CA GLU A 276 -28.63 -43.26 -21.12
C GLU A 276 -27.24 -42.84 -20.62
N ASN A 277 -26.63 -43.60 -19.70
CA ASN A 277 -25.34 -43.29 -19.07
C ASN A 277 -25.29 -41.94 -18.34
N VAL A 278 -26.43 -41.41 -17.90
CA VAL A 278 -26.54 -40.11 -17.22
C VAL A 278 -25.71 -40.09 -15.94
N ILE A 279 -25.77 -41.17 -15.16
CA ILE A 279 -25.06 -41.30 -13.88
C ILE A 279 -23.54 -41.34 -14.11
N LYS A 280 -23.11 -42.01 -15.19
CA LYS A 280 -21.70 -42.13 -15.56
C LYS A 280 -21.13 -40.83 -16.13
N GLU A 281 -21.92 -40.07 -16.87
CA GLU A 281 -21.51 -38.80 -17.48
C GLU A 281 -21.65 -37.61 -16.53
N ALA A 282 -22.40 -37.74 -15.44
CA ALA A 282 -22.67 -36.67 -14.48
C ALA A 282 -21.40 -35.90 -14.02
N PRO A 283 -20.25 -36.55 -13.70
CA PRO A 283 -19.04 -35.80 -13.33
C PRO A 283 -18.52 -34.88 -14.44
N GLN A 284 -18.56 -35.32 -15.69
CA GLN A 284 -18.10 -34.51 -16.83
C GLN A 284 -19.09 -33.38 -17.13
N MET A 285 -20.39 -33.64 -17.00
CA MET A 285 -21.42 -32.62 -17.16
C MET A 285 -21.30 -31.55 -16.07
N PHE A 286 -21.11 -31.95 -14.82
CA PHE A 286 -20.88 -31.03 -13.70
C PHE A 286 -19.67 -30.14 -13.94
N GLN A 287 -18.54 -30.71 -14.38
CA GLN A 287 -17.34 -29.92 -14.68
C GLN A 287 -17.63 -28.85 -15.75
N LYS A 288 -18.29 -29.22 -16.85
CA LYS A 288 -18.69 -28.27 -17.89
C LYS A 288 -19.60 -27.16 -17.36
N MET A 289 -20.52 -27.49 -16.46
CA MET A 289 -21.42 -26.50 -15.85
C MET A 289 -20.66 -25.52 -14.96
N VAL A 290 -19.71 -26.00 -14.16
CA VAL A 290 -18.85 -25.14 -13.34
C VAL A 290 -18.00 -24.22 -14.22
N ASP A 291 -17.40 -24.75 -15.29
CA ASP A 291 -16.54 -23.98 -16.21
C ASP A 291 -17.32 -22.91 -16.98
N LEU A 292 -18.56 -23.20 -17.39
CA LEU A 292 -19.39 -22.30 -18.20
C LEU A 292 -20.20 -21.29 -17.39
N TYR A 293 -20.73 -21.72 -16.24
CA TYR A 293 -21.74 -20.95 -15.48
C TYR A 293 -21.31 -20.63 -14.05
N GLY A 294 -20.15 -21.13 -13.62
CA GLY A 294 -19.63 -20.92 -12.27
C GLY A 294 -20.09 -21.98 -11.26
N ILE A 295 -19.44 -21.95 -10.11
CA ILE A 295 -19.55 -22.96 -9.05
C ILE A 295 -20.98 -23.09 -8.53
N GLU A 296 -21.59 -21.98 -8.14
CA GLU A 296 -22.95 -21.98 -7.58
C GLU A 296 -23.97 -22.56 -8.56
N ARG A 297 -23.89 -22.19 -9.85
CA ARG A 297 -24.80 -22.73 -10.88
C ARG A 297 -24.55 -24.21 -11.16
N GLY A 298 -23.29 -24.64 -11.11
CA GLY A 298 -22.94 -26.06 -11.22
C GLY A 298 -23.54 -26.89 -10.08
N ILE A 299 -23.44 -26.41 -8.84
CA ILE A 299 -24.01 -27.09 -7.67
C ILE A 299 -25.55 -27.07 -7.72
N ASP A 300 -26.16 -25.92 -8.00
CA ASP A 300 -27.62 -25.78 -8.09
C ASP A 300 -28.19 -26.74 -9.14
N ALA A 301 -27.54 -26.89 -10.30
CA ALA A 301 -27.96 -27.86 -11.32
C ALA A 301 -27.94 -29.31 -10.80
N MET A 302 -26.92 -29.71 -10.02
CA MET A 302 -26.87 -31.06 -9.45
C MET A 302 -27.94 -31.26 -8.38
N VAL A 303 -28.24 -30.22 -7.59
CA VAL A 303 -29.35 -30.26 -6.63
C VAL A 303 -30.68 -30.46 -7.35
N GLN A 304 -30.93 -29.73 -8.44
CA GLN A 304 -32.16 -29.86 -9.23
C GLN A 304 -32.32 -31.26 -9.84
N LEU A 305 -31.22 -31.87 -10.30
CA LEU A 305 -31.23 -33.27 -10.76
C LEU A 305 -31.63 -34.22 -9.64
N MET A 306 -31.17 -33.97 -8.41
CA MET A 306 -31.51 -34.80 -7.25
C MET A 306 -32.93 -34.55 -6.75
N SER A 307 -33.50 -33.35 -6.86
CA SER A 307 -34.87 -33.07 -6.41
C SER A 307 -35.96 -33.68 -7.31
N GLY A 308 -35.59 -34.15 -8.52
CA GLY A 308 -36.55 -34.46 -9.58
C GLY A 308 -37.09 -33.15 -10.16
N GLY A 309 -36.61 -32.78 -11.34
CA GLY A 309 -37.08 -31.59 -12.06
C GLY A 309 -38.57 -31.61 -12.35
#